data_AF-A0A8H5LJ10-F1
#
_entry.id   AF-A0A8H5LJ10-F1
#
_cell.length_a   1.000
_cell.length_b   1.000
_cell.length_c   1.000
_cell.angle_alpha   90.00
_cell.angle_beta   90.00
_cell.angle_gamma   90.00
#
_symmetry.space_group_name_H-M   'P 1'
#
loop_
_entity.id
_entity.type
_entity.pdbx_description
1 polymer ?
#
loop_
_entity_poly.entity_id
_entity_poly.type
_entity_poly.pdbx_seq_one_letter_code
_entity_poly.pdbx_strand_id
1 'polypeptide(L)'
;MPPKKQAAGSSSKVKEDKTFGMKNKNKSSKVQKQVAQIQAQQAVAGKSRAALEKEKEKELRAKQKADEEKRKKEEAALFKPVQVQKVPFGVDPKSVLCAFFKAGNCEKGSKCKFSHDMDVGRKVEKKNLYEDSREEKMQDTMDQWDEEKLRSVVLSKHGNPRTTTDIVCKFFIEAIESQKFGWFWECPNGSACQYRHALPPGFVLKSQRKALDDAAKANTISLEEFLEVERHKLGPNLTPVTPETFAIWKKTRMDKKEAEQEALKKAKEVQNAAGKNSGMSGRDLFQYNPEWFEDEDDGDATDDWDLTKYRKQKEEEDLAEEELRITNLSLQGGSLQGNAEGSGGGQGF
;
A
#
# COMPACT_ATOMS: atom_id res chain seq x y z
N MET A 1 -15.68 -68.92 -40.52
CA MET A 1 -16.30 -69.16 -39.20
C MET A 1 -15.22 -69.70 -38.25
N PRO A 2 -14.77 -68.91 -37.27
CA PRO A 2 -13.74 -69.32 -36.30
C PRO A 2 -14.35 -70.12 -35.13
N PRO A 3 -13.67 -71.16 -34.61
CA PRO A 3 -14.19 -71.99 -33.53
C PRO A 3 -14.11 -71.29 -32.16
N LYS A 4 -15.16 -71.52 -31.38
CA LYS A 4 -15.55 -70.87 -30.14
C LYS A 4 -14.60 -71.21 -28.98
N LYS A 5 -13.93 -70.19 -28.41
CA LYS A 5 -13.14 -70.28 -27.17
C LYS A 5 -14.03 -70.73 -26.00
N GLN A 6 -13.75 -71.89 -25.44
CA GLN A 6 -14.21 -72.30 -24.12
C GLN A 6 -13.22 -71.77 -23.07
N ALA A 7 -13.74 -71.05 -22.08
CA ALA A 7 -12.97 -70.50 -20.98
C ALA A 7 -12.47 -71.63 -20.06
N ALA A 8 -11.15 -71.70 -19.86
CA ALA A 8 -10.52 -72.57 -18.90
C ALA A 8 -10.85 -72.08 -17.47
N GLY A 9 -11.64 -72.86 -16.74
CA GLY A 9 -11.91 -72.64 -15.32
C GLY A 9 -10.64 -72.83 -14.48
N SER A 10 -10.34 -71.87 -13.63
CA SER A 10 -9.29 -71.94 -12.61
C SER A 10 -9.69 -72.93 -11.52
N SER A 11 -9.17 -74.15 -11.56
CA SER A 11 -9.34 -75.13 -10.48
C SER A 11 -8.39 -74.83 -9.31
N SER A 12 -8.62 -73.73 -8.58
CA SER A 12 -8.12 -73.62 -7.21
C SER A 12 -9.15 -74.26 -6.29
N LYS A 13 -8.95 -75.52 -5.94
CA LYS A 13 -9.74 -76.22 -4.91
C LYS A 13 -9.74 -75.35 -3.65
N VAL A 14 -10.89 -74.75 -3.34
CA VAL A 14 -11.09 -73.88 -2.19
C VAL A 14 -10.64 -74.65 -0.95
N LYS A 15 -9.59 -74.18 -0.27
CA LYS A 15 -9.17 -74.76 1.00
C LYS A 15 -10.33 -74.58 1.98
N GLU A 16 -10.99 -75.68 2.35
CA GLU A 16 -12.11 -75.68 3.29
C GLU A 16 -11.71 -74.96 4.57
N ASP A 17 -12.42 -73.88 4.91
CA ASP A 17 -12.19 -73.11 6.13
C ASP A 17 -12.61 -73.94 7.34
N LYS A 18 -11.65 -74.65 7.94
CA LYS A 18 -11.82 -75.42 9.18
C LYS A 18 -12.25 -74.58 10.39
N THR A 19 -12.34 -73.27 10.25
CA THR A 19 -12.84 -72.36 11.28
C THR A 19 -14.30 -71.92 11.05
N PHE A 20 -14.94 -72.40 9.98
CA PHE A 20 -16.37 -72.21 9.71
C PHE A 20 -17.21 -73.21 10.52
N GLY A 21 -18.09 -72.70 11.39
CA GLY A 21 -18.95 -73.52 12.28
C GLY A 21 -18.66 -73.40 13.78
N MET A 22 -17.55 -72.75 14.17
CA MET A 22 -17.24 -72.54 15.58
C MET A 22 -18.04 -71.36 16.15
N LYS A 23 -19.04 -71.67 16.98
CA LYS A 23 -19.93 -70.67 17.60
C LYS A 23 -19.13 -69.78 18.58
N ASN A 24 -19.48 -68.50 18.67
CA ASN A 24 -18.84 -67.50 19.55
C ASN A 24 -17.37 -67.11 19.24
N LYS A 25 -16.98 -67.17 17.96
CA LYS A 25 -15.62 -66.88 17.44
C LYS A 25 -15.01 -65.55 17.90
N ASN A 26 -15.83 -64.52 18.11
CA ASN A 26 -15.39 -63.18 18.52
C ASN A 26 -15.67 -62.84 20.00
N LYS A 27 -16.23 -63.76 20.77
CA LYS A 27 -16.70 -63.48 22.15
C LYS A 27 -15.95 -64.26 23.25
N SER A 28 -15.26 -65.35 22.90
CA SER A 28 -14.47 -66.14 23.86
C SER A 28 -12.99 -66.10 23.52
N SER A 29 -12.16 -65.69 24.48
CA SER A 29 -10.70 -65.62 24.32
C SER A 29 -10.07 -66.98 24.02
N LYS A 30 -10.64 -68.08 24.55
CA LYS A 30 -10.22 -69.45 24.23
C LYS A 30 -10.52 -69.81 22.78
N VAL A 31 -11.70 -69.45 22.28
CA VAL A 31 -12.11 -69.72 20.89
C VAL A 31 -11.28 -68.87 19.91
N GLN A 32 -11.00 -67.61 20.24
CA GLN A 32 -10.11 -66.76 19.44
C GLN A 32 -8.69 -67.33 19.35
N LYS A 33 -8.10 -67.79 20.46
CA LYS A 33 -6.80 -68.45 20.46
C LYS A 33 -6.80 -69.72 19.60
N GLN A 34 -7.86 -70.51 19.67
CA GLN A 34 -7.99 -71.73 18.87
C GLN A 34 -8.13 -71.43 17.37
N VAL A 35 -8.87 -70.37 17.00
CA VAL A 35 -8.97 -69.90 15.61
C VAL A 35 -7.63 -69.40 15.08
N ALA A 36 -6.90 -68.60 15.87
CA ALA A 36 -5.57 -68.14 15.51
C ALA A 36 -4.58 -69.31 15.33
N GLN A 37 -4.67 -70.34 16.17
CA GLN A 37 -3.85 -71.54 16.05
C GLN A 37 -4.19 -72.36 14.79
N ILE A 38 -5.47 -72.50 14.44
CA ILE A 38 -5.90 -73.20 13.21
C ILE A 38 -5.47 -72.40 11.97
N GLN A 39 -5.59 -71.07 11.98
CA GLN A 39 -5.13 -70.21 10.89
C GLN A 39 -3.61 -70.24 10.73
N ALA A 40 -2.85 -70.23 11.83
CA ALA A 40 -1.39 -70.37 11.79
C ALA A 40 -0.97 -71.73 11.23
N GLN A 41 -1.66 -72.82 11.61
CA GLN A 41 -1.42 -74.15 11.05
C GLN A 41 -1.77 -74.21 9.56
N GLN A 42 -2.84 -73.57 9.11
CA GLN A 42 -3.21 -73.49 7.69
C GLN A 42 -2.25 -72.63 6.86
N ALA A 43 -1.68 -71.57 7.43
CA ALA A 43 -0.70 -70.72 6.76
C ALA A 43 0.65 -71.44 6.50
N VAL A 44 0.99 -72.39 7.37
CA VAL A 44 2.18 -73.25 7.23
C VAL A 44 1.89 -74.50 6.38
N ALA A 45 0.64 -74.97 6.37
CA ALA A 45 0.21 -76.12 5.58
C ALA A 45 0.29 -75.85 4.06
N GLY A 46 1.30 -76.44 3.43
CA GLY A 46 1.52 -76.39 1.97
C GLY A 46 2.73 -75.57 1.53
N LYS A 47 3.48 -74.96 2.45
CA LYS A 47 4.77 -74.32 2.16
C LYS A 47 5.90 -75.25 2.64
N SER A 48 6.88 -75.53 1.78
CA SER A 48 8.07 -76.27 2.22
C SER A 48 8.87 -75.44 3.23
N ARG A 49 9.60 -76.09 4.15
CA ARG A 49 10.43 -75.42 5.15
C ARG A 49 11.42 -74.42 4.52
N ALA A 50 11.99 -74.79 3.37
CA ALA A 50 12.86 -73.94 2.57
C ALA A 50 12.16 -72.69 1.97
N ALA A 51 10.86 -72.78 1.62
CA ALA A 51 10.11 -71.64 1.12
C ALA A 51 9.77 -70.63 2.23
N LEU A 52 9.44 -71.13 3.43
CA LEU A 52 9.19 -70.31 4.63
C LEU A 52 10.46 -69.61 5.12
N GLU A 53 11.61 -70.29 5.09
CA GLU A 53 12.90 -69.70 5.45
C GLU A 53 13.31 -68.59 4.45
N LYS A 54 13.08 -68.81 3.14
CA LYS A 54 13.35 -67.81 2.09
C LYS A 54 12.42 -66.59 2.13
N GLU A 55 11.15 -66.77 2.52
CA GLU A 55 10.21 -65.65 2.74
C GLU A 55 10.63 -64.81 3.96
N LYS A 56 11.00 -65.46 5.07
CA LYS A 56 11.48 -64.78 6.29
C LYS A 56 12.80 -64.05 6.07
N GLU A 57 13.73 -64.62 5.30
CA GLU A 57 14.99 -63.97 4.96
C GLU A 57 14.77 -62.69 4.12
N LYS A 58 13.82 -62.72 3.17
CA LYS A 58 13.45 -61.54 2.38
C LYS A 58 12.78 -60.46 3.23
N GLU A 59 11.92 -60.84 4.17
CA GLU A 59 11.28 -59.92 5.09
C GLU A 59 12.28 -59.28 6.07
N LEU A 60 13.21 -60.06 6.61
CA LEU A 60 14.31 -59.56 7.44
C LEU A 60 15.22 -58.60 6.68
N ARG A 61 15.56 -58.92 5.42
CA ARG A 61 16.36 -58.04 4.55
C ARG A 61 15.63 -56.76 4.17
N ALA A 62 14.31 -56.83 3.95
CA ALA A 62 13.49 -55.64 3.69
C ALA A 62 13.40 -54.75 4.94
N LYS A 63 13.25 -55.35 6.13
CA LYS A 63 13.23 -54.63 7.41
C LYS A 63 14.57 -53.98 7.72
N GLN A 64 15.69 -54.70 7.52
CA GLN A 64 17.04 -54.14 7.71
C GLN A 64 17.31 -52.96 6.78
N LYS A 65 16.90 -53.03 5.51
CA LYS A 65 17.02 -51.88 4.59
C LYS A 65 16.16 -50.69 5.02
N ALA A 66 14.94 -50.93 5.50
CA ALA A 66 14.07 -49.87 5.99
C ALA A 66 14.63 -49.22 7.27
N ASP A 67 15.20 -50.00 8.17
CA ASP A 67 15.85 -49.48 9.38
C ASP A 67 17.15 -48.73 9.05
N GLU A 68 17.94 -49.20 8.09
CA GLU A 68 19.14 -48.50 7.61
C GLU A 68 18.80 -47.17 6.91
N GLU A 69 17.74 -47.14 6.09
CA GLU A 69 17.25 -45.91 5.46
C GLU A 69 16.73 -44.91 6.49
N LYS A 70 16.02 -45.38 7.52
CA LYS A 70 15.59 -44.55 8.66
C LYS A 70 16.78 -43.99 9.41
N ARG A 71 17.78 -44.83 9.73
CA ARG A 71 18.98 -44.40 10.45
C ARG A 71 19.79 -43.38 9.64
N LYS A 72 19.92 -43.59 8.32
CA LYS A 72 20.57 -42.63 7.43
C LYS A 72 19.81 -41.30 7.31
N LYS A 73 18.47 -41.33 7.36
CA LYS A 73 17.64 -40.12 7.38
C LYS A 73 17.77 -39.37 8.71
N GLU A 74 17.88 -40.08 9.82
CA GLU A 74 18.16 -39.50 11.14
C GLU A 74 19.57 -38.92 11.22
N GLU A 75 20.58 -39.63 10.72
CA GLU A 75 21.96 -39.15 10.60
C GLU A 75 22.02 -37.89 9.70
N ALA A 76 21.36 -37.89 8.54
CA ALA A 76 21.30 -36.72 7.66
C ALA A 76 20.55 -35.52 8.28
N ALA A 77 19.57 -35.77 9.16
CA ALA A 77 18.90 -34.70 9.90
C ALA A 77 19.81 -34.11 11.00
N LEU A 78 20.64 -34.94 11.63
CA LEU A 78 21.61 -34.53 12.65
C LEU A 78 22.78 -33.74 12.04
N PHE A 79 23.22 -34.09 10.83
CA PHE A 79 24.31 -33.41 10.11
C PHE A 79 23.86 -32.17 9.32
N LYS A 80 22.63 -31.65 9.51
CA LYS A 80 22.25 -30.37 8.91
C LYS A 80 23.17 -29.26 9.43
N PRO A 81 23.96 -28.61 8.57
CA PRO A 81 24.95 -27.65 9.00
C PRO A 81 24.27 -26.45 9.64
N VAL A 82 24.86 -26.00 10.74
CA VAL A 82 24.45 -24.82 11.49
C VAL A 82 24.45 -23.59 10.57
N GLN A 83 23.26 -23.06 10.25
CA GLN A 83 23.13 -21.85 9.45
C GLN A 83 23.55 -20.63 10.28
N VAL A 84 24.69 -20.05 9.93
CA VAL A 84 25.15 -18.77 10.50
C VAL A 84 24.27 -17.65 9.95
N GLN A 85 23.44 -17.06 10.82
CA GLN A 85 22.54 -15.95 10.50
C GLN A 85 23.35 -14.68 10.19
N LYS A 86 23.45 -14.31 8.91
CA LYS A 86 24.09 -13.06 8.47
C LYS A 86 23.12 -11.90 8.65
N VAL A 87 23.52 -10.89 9.41
CA VAL A 87 22.76 -9.64 9.60
C VAL A 87 23.35 -8.58 8.65
N PRO A 88 22.52 -7.87 7.86
CA PRO A 88 22.98 -6.72 7.06
C PRO A 88 23.62 -5.62 7.92
N PHE A 89 24.59 -4.90 7.34
CA PHE A 89 25.31 -3.82 8.02
C PHE A 89 24.34 -2.70 8.42
N GLY A 90 24.36 -2.27 9.69
CA GLY A 90 23.50 -1.22 10.23
C GLY A 90 22.23 -1.67 10.96
N VAL A 91 21.93 -2.98 11.02
CA VAL A 91 20.80 -3.51 11.82
C VAL A 91 21.31 -4.11 13.13
N ASP A 92 20.77 -3.65 14.25
CA ASP A 92 21.14 -4.15 15.57
C ASP A 92 20.86 -5.65 15.67
N PRO A 93 21.86 -6.50 15.98
CA PRO A 93 21.69 -7.96 16.01
C PRO A 93 20.58 -8.44 16.97
N LYS A 94 20.31 -7.66 18.02
CA LYS A 94 19.28 -7.93 19.03
C LYS A 94 17.86 -7.57 18.57
N SER A 95 17.71 -6.89 17.43
CA SER A 95 16.43 -6.67 16.76
C SER A 95 16.02 -7.81 15.83
N VAL A 96 16.86 -8.85 15.69
CA VAL A 96 16.60 -10.00 14.82
C VAL A 96 16.40 -11.24 15.68
N LEU A 97 15.32 -11.98 15.46
CA LEU A 97 15.04 -13.24 16.15
C LEU A 97 16.17 -14.25 15.92
N CYS A 98 16.66 -14.87 17.00
CA CYS A 98 17.69 -15.88 16.98
C CYS A 98 17.21 -17.17 16.28
N ALA A 99 17.89 -17.58 15.20
CA ALA A 99 17.56 -18.81 14.48
C ALA A 99 17.65 -20.07 15.38
N PHE A 100 18.61 -20.11 16.31
CA PHE A 100 18.77 -21.23 17.25
C PHE A 100 17.70 -21.24 18.33
N PHE A 101 17.23 -20.06 18.75
CA PHE A 101 16.14 -19.97 19.72
C PHE A 101 14.82 -20.40 19.09
N LYS A 102 14.58 -19.98 17.84
CA LYS A 102 13.47 -20.46 17.01
C LYS A 102 13.51 -21.97 16.81
N ALA A 103 14.70 -22.56 16.71
CA ALA A 103 14.90 -24.01 16.60
C ALA A 103 14.95 -24.75 17.95
N GLY A 104 14.85 -24.06 19.09
CA GLY A 104 14.89 -24.65 20.43
C GLY A 104 16.30 -25.05 20.94
N ASN A 105 17.36 -24.78 20.18
CA ASN A 105 18.73 -25.21 20.46
C ASN A 105 19.67 -24.04 20.84
N CYS A 106 19.15 -22.94 21.39
CA CYS A 106 19.98 -21.81 21.79
C CYS A 106 20.51 -21.93 23.22
N GLU A 107 21.78 -22.29 23.38
CA GLU A 107 22.46 -22.40 24.68
C GLU A 107 22.84 -21.03 25.28
N LYS A 108 22.75 -19.95 24.49
CA LYS A 108 23.24 -18.61 24.87
C LYS A 108 22.26 -17.80 25.74
N GLY A 109 21.03 -18.31 25.92
CA GLY A 109 20.01 -17.70 26.78
C GLY A 109 19.87 -16.19 26.58
N SER A 110 19.77 -15.43 27.67
CA SER A 110 19.64 -13.96 27.66
C SER A 110 20.87 -13.19 27.14
N LYS A 111 22.03 -13.87 27.04
CA LYS A 111 23.29 -13.31 26.52
C LYS A 111 23.46 -13.55 25.02
N CYS A 112 22.45 -14.11 24.35
CA CYS A 112 22.47 -14.28 22.91
C CYS A 112 22.60 -12.92 22.20
N LYS A 113 23.41 -12.89 21.13
CA LYS A 113 23.57 -11.72 20.25
C LYS A 113 22.26 -11.37 19.52
N PHE A 114 21.36 -12.33 19.40
CA PHE A 114 20.08 -12.25 18.71
C PHE A 114 18.90 -12.29 19.68
N SER A 115 17.75 -11.72 19.31
CA SER A 115 16.55 -11.68 20.16
C SER A 115 16.00 -13.06 20.45
N HIS A 116 15.55 -13.29 21.68
CA HIS A 116 14.76 -14.46 22.10
C HIS A 116 13.27 -14.11 22.30
N ASP A 117 12.85 -12.96 21.82
CA ASP A 117 11.44 -12.57 21.82
C ASP A 117 10.78 -13.06 20.53
N MET A 118 9.84 -14.00 20.65
CA MET A 118 9.12 -14.60 19.51
C MET A 118 8.33 -13.55 18.70
N ASP A 119 7.99 -12.41 19.30
CA ASP A 119 7.22 -11.36 18.64
C ASP A 119 8.06 -10.56 17.64
N VAL A 120 9.39 -10.51 17.83
CA VAL A 120 10.33 -9.89 16.88
C VAL A 120 10.39 -10.63 15.54
N GLY A 121 10.02 -11.91 15.52
CA GLY A 121 9.99 -12.75 14.31
C GLY A 121 8.65 -12.77 13.58
N ARG A 122 7.58 -12.20 14.16
CA ARG A 122 6.30 -12.10 13.46
C ARG A 122 6.41 -10.97 12.43
N LYS A 123 6.73 -11.34 11.19
CA LYS A 123 6.35 -10.52 10.03
C LYS A 123 4.83 -10.56 9.94
N VAL A 124 4.16 -9.76 10.76
CA VAL A 124 2.70 -9.59 10.66
C VAL A 124 2.46 -8.96 9.31
N GLU A 125 1.67 -9.62 8.46
CA GLU A 125 1.24 -9.04 7.19
C GLU A 125 0.58 -7.70 7.50
N LYS A 126 1.18 -6.62 6.98
CA LYS A 126 0.62 -5.28 7.15
C LYS A 126 -0.70 -5.29 6.42
N LYS A 127 -1.81 -5.04 7.13
CA LYS A 127 -3.13 -4.92 6.51
C LYS A 127 -3.05 -3.90 5.38
N ASN A 128 -3.36 -4.33 4.16
CA ASN A 128 -3.22 -3.51 2.96
C ASN A 128 -4.14 -2.28 3.11
N LEU A 129 -3.55 -1.08 2.99
CA LEU A 129 -4.22 0.20 3.24
C LEU A 129 -5.39 0.50 2.27
N TYR A 130 -5.41 -0.22 1.15
CA TYR A 130 -6.34 -0.05 0.05
C TYR A 130 -7.36 -1.20 -0.07
N GLU A 131 -7.19 -2.29 0.69
CA GLU A 131 -8.10 -3.44 0.64
C GLU A 131 -9.11 -3.36 1.79
N ASP A 132 -10.39 -3.31 1.45
CA ASP A 132 -11.47 -3.30 2.42
C ASP A 132 -11.96 -4.74 2.68
N SER A 133 -11.92 -5.17 3.94
CA SER A 133 -12.47 -6.47 4.39
C SER A 133 -13.97 -6.69 4.08
N ARG A 134 -14.67 -5.66 3.59
CA ARG A 134 -16.07 -5.77 3.14
C ARG A 134 -16.19 -6.22 1.68
N GLU A 135 -15.17 -6.08 0.84
CA GLU A 135 -15.20 -6.57 -0.54
C GLU A 135 -15.20 -8.10 -0.62
N GLU A 136 -14.48 -8.77 0.28
CA GLU A 136 -14.55 -10.22 0.46
C GLU A 136 -15.99 -10.69 0.76
N LYS A 137 -16.79 -9.85 1.45
CA LYS A 137 -18.20 -10.14 1.75
C LYS A 137 -19.15 -9.84 0.59
N MET A 138 -18.74 -9.04 -0.40
CA MET A 138 -19.53 -8.78 -1.61
C MET A 138 -19.32 -9.88 -2.67
N GLN A 139 -18.24 -10.66 -2.59
CA GLN A 139 -18.02 -11.85 -3.42
C GLN A 139 -18.84 -13.07 -2.98
N ASP A 140 -19.45 -13.01 -1.79
CA ASP A 140 -20.38 -14.00 -1.25
C ASP A 140 -21.74 -13.91 -1.97
N THR A 141 -21.82 -14.52 -3.15
CA THR A 141 -22.97 -14.48 -4.05
C THR A 141 -24.08 -15.43 -3.54
N MET A 142 -25.37 -15.04 -3.68
CA MET A 142 -26.55 -15.78 -3.17
C MET A 142 -26.59 -17.28 -3.53
N ASP A 143 -25.93 -17.67 -4.62
CA ASP A 143 -25.85 -19.05 -5.10
C ASP A 143 -25.08 -19.99 -4.16
N GLN A 144 -24.31 -19.47 -3.20
CA GLN A 144 -23.54 -20.25 -2.23
C GLN A 144 -24.20 -20.29 -0.83
N TRP A 145 -25.44 -19.83 -0.71
CA TRP A 145 -26.10 -19.68 0.60
C TRP A 145 -27.05 -20.85 0.87
N ASP A 146 -26.82 -21.54 1.99
CA ASP A 146 -27.73 -22.57 2.49
C ASP A 146 -29.07 -21.97 2.98
N GLU A 147 -30.13 -22.80 3.03
CA GLU A 147 -31.50 -22.37 3.35
C GLU A 147 -31.63 -21.69 4.74
N GLU A 148 -30.77 -22.07 5.69
CA GLU A 148 -30.69 -21.46 7.02
C GLU A 148 -30.09 -20.04 6.98
N LYS A 149 -29.06 -19.83 6.13
CA LYS A 149 -28.47 -18.52 5.86
C LYS A 149 -29.48 -17.62 5.13
N LEU A 150 -30.27 -18.18 4.20
CA LEU A 150 -31.36 -17.46 3.54
C LEU A 150 -32.43 -16.99 4.55
N ARG A 151 -32.87 -17.88 5.44
CA ARG A 151 -33.89 -17.56 6.47
C ARG A 151 -33.41 -16.48 7.45
N SER A 152 -32.15 -16.54 7.89
CA SER A 152 -31.57 -15.51 8.76
C SER A 152 -31.49 -14.12 8.10
N VAL A 153 -31.16 -14.07 6.80
CA VAL A 153 -31.09 -12.82 6.05
C VAL A 153 -32.49 -12.23 5.83
N VAL A 154 -33.49 -13.06 5.54
CA VAL A 154 -34.90 -12.62 5.44
C VAL A 154 -35.41 -12.07 6.77
N LEU A 155 -35.07 -12.70 7.90
CA LEU A 155 -35.40 -12.19 9.24
C LEU A 155 -34.71 -10.84 9.51
N SER A 156 -33.47 -10.67 9.08
CA SER A 156 -32.68 -9.44 9.26
C SER A 156 -33.11 -8.27 8.36
N LYS A 157 -33.80 -8.54 7.24
CA LYS A 157 -34.28 -7.53 6.27
C LYS A 157 -35.50 -6.74 6.75
N HIS A 158 -36.11 -7.09 7.88
CA HIS A 158 -37.30 -6.43 8.43
C HIS A 158 -37.01 -5.16 9.25
N GLY A 159 -35.77 -4.66 9.23
CA GLY A 159 -35.41 -3.33 9.75
C GLY A 159 -34.69 -2.51 8.69
N ASN A 160 -34.98 -1.20 8.63
CA ASN A 160 -34.36 -0.28 7.67
C ASN A 160 -32.81 -0.44 7.71
N PRO A 161 -32.18 -1.01 6.68
CA PRO A 161 -30.77 -1.35 6.73
C PRO A 161 -29.96 -0.06 6.78
N ARG A 162 -29.09 0.09 7.79
CA ARG A 162 -28.12 1.19 7.85
C ARG A 162 -27.24 1.09 6.61
N THR A 163 -27.42 2.02 5.68
CA THR A 163 -26.67 2.06 4.42
C THR A 163 -25.22 2.42 4.70
N THR A 164 -24.29 1.58 4.26
CA THR A 164 -22.86 1.89 4.28
C THR A 164 -22.57 2.97 3.24
N THR A 165 -21.85 4.01 3.62
CA THR A 165 -21.46 5.08 2.72
C THR A 165 -20.06 4.82 2.15
N ASP A 166 -19.83 5.22 0.90
CA ASP A 166 -18.50 5.16 0.26
C ASP A 166 -17.53 6.25 0.75
N ILE A 167 -18.00 7.07 1.68
CA ILE A 167 -17.19 8.10 2.35
C ILE A 167 -16.23 7.40 3.33
N VAL A 168 -14.96 7.80 3.27
CA VAL A 168 -13.90 7.29 4.15
C VAL A 168 -14.14 7.74 5.60
N CYS A 169 -13.93 6.85 6.56
CA CYS A 169 -14.09 7.16 7.98
C CYS A 169 -13.06 8.19 8.44
N LYS A 170 -13.52 9.24 9.14
CA LYS A 170 -12.65 10.29 9.69
C LYS A 170 -11.58 9.73 10.64
N PHE A 171 -11.98 8.81 11.52
CA PHE A 171 -11.06 8.17 12.47
C PHE A 171 -10.01 7.29 11.79
N PHE A 172 -10.34 6.73 10.62
CA PHE A 172 -9.39 5.99 9.81
C PHE A 172 -8.33 6.91 9.19
N ILE A 173 -8.75 8.05 8.62
CA ILE A 173 -7.81 9.06 8.11
C ILE A 173 -6.89 9.56 9.22
N GLU A 174 -7.43 9.86 10.40
CA GLU A 174 -6.65 10.31 11.57
C GLU A 174 -5.69 9.23 12.09
N ALA A 175 -6.10 7.96 12.11
CA ALA A 175 -5.25 6.84 12.50
C ALA A 175 -4.09 6.63 11.52
N ILE A 176 -4.33 6.85 10.23
CA ILE A 176 -3.32 6.75 9.19
C ILE A 176 -2.36 7.95 9.25
N GLU A 177 -2.89 9.17 9.41
CA GLU A 177 -2.08 10.38 9.58
C GLU A 177 -1.21 10.32 10.84
N SER A 178 -1.73 9.73 11.92
CA SER A 178 -0.97 9.49 13.15
C SER A 178 -0.12 8.20 13.14
N GLN A 179 -0.07 7.48 12.02
CA GLN A 179 0.65 6.19 11.86
C GLN A 179 0.26 5.11 12.89
N LYS A 180 -0.90 5.24 13.53
CA LYS A 180 -1.45 4.28 14.51
C LYS A 180 -2.32 3.21 13.85
N PHE A 181 -2.58 3.32 12.55
CA PHE A 181 -3.29 2.31 11.78
C PHE A 181 -2.41 1.06 11.62
N GLY A 182 -2.87 -0.06 12.20
CA GLY A 182 -2.14 -1.34 12.21
C GLY A 182 -3.04 -2.52 12.54
N TRP A 183 -2.42 -3.68 12.79
CA TRP A 183 -3.12 -4.94 13.01
C TRP A 183 -4.16 -4.91 14.15
N PHE A 184 -3.92 -4.10 15.18
CA PHE A 184 -4.81 -3.97 16.34
C PHE A 184 -5.65 -2.68 16.32
N TRP A 185 -5.69 -1.96 15.19
CA TRP A 185 -6.48 -0.75 15.10
C TRP A 185 -7.95 -1.10 14.83
N GLU A 186 -8.80 -0.79 15.81
CA GLU A 186 -10.25 -0.85 15.68
C GLU A 186 -10.80 0.57 15.59
N CYS A 187 -11.75 0.76 14.67
CA CYS A 187 -12.43 2.05 14.57
C CYS A 187 -13.21 2.30 15.86
N PRO A 188 -13.14 3.51 16.45
CA PRO A 188 -13.96 3.87 17.61
C PRO A 188 -15.48 3.73 17.37
N ASN A 189 -15.90 3.72 16.11
CA ASN A 189 -17.29 3.48 15.68
C ASN A 189 -17.63 1.97 15.54
N GLY A 190 -16.72 1.08 15.95
CA GLY A 190 -16.86 -0.37 15.89
C GLY A 190 -16.66 -1.00 14.50
N SER A 191 -16.85 -2.32 14.45
CA SER A 191 -16.78 -3.13 13.22
C SER A 191 -17.94 -2.87 12.24
N ALA A 192 -19.02 -2.24 12.72
CA ALA A 192 -20.18 -1.82 11.94
C ALA A 192 -20.16 -0.32 11.59
N CYS A 193 -18.96 0.27 11.49
CA CYS A 193 -18.83 1.65 11.05
C CYS A 193 -19.51 1.86 9.68
N GLN A 194 -20.34 2.91 9.60
CA GLN A 194 -21.06 3.26 8.37
C GLN A 194 -20.12 3.67 7.22
N TYR A 195 -18.95 4.21 7.57
CA TYR A 195 -17.95 4.78 6.66
C TYR A 195 -16.85 3.76 6.29
N ARG A 196 -16.18 3.95 5.15
CA ARG A 196 -15.13 3.02 4.71
C ARG A 196 -13.81 3.11 5.48
N HIS A 197 -13.21 1.96 5.76
CA HIS A 197 -11.89 1.82 6.40
C HIS A 197 -10.83 1.39 5.37
N ALA A 198 -10.88 2.00 4.19
CA ALA A 198 -9.91 1.84 3.13
C ALA A 198 -9.75 3.20 2.43
N LEU A 199 -8.52 3.50 2.00
CA LEU A 199 -8.24 4.71 1.25
C LEU A 199 -8.72 4.53 -0.20
N PRO A 200 -9.45 5.49 -0.79
CA PRO A 200 -9.82 5.45 -2.19
C PRO A 200 -8.57 5.34 -3.07
N PRO A 201 -8.64 4.60 -4.20
CA PRO A 201 -7.52 4.47 -5.11
C PRO A 201 -7.12 5.87 -5.61
N GLY A 202 -5.84 6.24 -5.39
CA GLY A 202 -5.30 7.55 -5.75
C GLY A 202 -5.32 8.62 -4.66
N PHE A 203 -5.88 8.35 -3.47
CA PHE A 203 -5.78 9.30 -2.36
C PHE A 203 -4.38 9.27 -1.74
N VAL A 204 -3.65 10.38 -1.89
CA VAL A 204 -2.33 10.60 -1.30
C VAL A 204 -2.50 11.35 0.03
N LEU A 205 -1.92 10.84 1.11
CA LEU A 205 -1.94 11.50 2.42
C LEU A 205 -1.34 12.90 2.33
N LYS A 206 -1.84 13.82 3.16
CA LYS A 206 -1.31 15.20 3.24
C LYS A 206 0.19 15.24 3.54
N SER A 207 0.67 14.35 4.41
CA SER A 207 2.10 14.22 4.73
C SER A 207 2.93 13.77 3.53
N GLN A 208 2.42 12.83 2.74
CA GLN A 208 3.10 12.33 1.55
C GLN A 208 3.07 13.36 0.41
N ARG A 209 1.96 14.07 0.21
CA ARG A 209 1.86 15.15 -0.78
C ARG A 209 2.86 16.27 -0.46
N LYS A 210 2.95 16.68 0.81
CA LYS A 210 3.94 17.68 1.25
C LYS A 210 5.38 17.20 1.01
N ALA A 211 5.68 15.94 1.29
CA ALA A 211 7.01 15.39 1.04
C ALA A 211 7.36 15.36 -0.46
N LEU A 212 6.41 15.03 -1.33
CA LEU A 212 6.59 15.08 -2.78
C LEU A 212 6.78 16.52 -3.29
N ASP A 213 6.00 17.46 -2.79
CA ASP A 213 6.11 18.88 -3.15
C ASP A 213 7.45 19.47 -2.67
N ASP A 214 7.91 19.12 -1.47
CA ASP A 214 9.20 19.59 -0.94
C ASP A 214 10.38 18.93 -1.68
N ALA A 215 10.25 17.66 -2.09
CA ALA A 215 11.23 17.01 -2.96
C ALA A 215 11.25 17.65 -4.36
N ALA A 216 10.10 18.03 -4.92
CA ALA A 216 10.03 18.73 -6.20
C ALA A 216 10.72 20.11 -6.11
N LYS A 217 10.53 20.86 -5.02
CA LYS A 217 11.23 22.12 -4.74
C LYS A 217 12.72 21.93 -4.48
N ALA A 218 13.14 20.81 -3.91
CA ALA A 218 14.57 20.51 -3.74
C ALA A 218 15.24 20.16 -5.09
N ASN A 219 14.49 19.57 -6.02
CA ASN A 219 14.97 19.23 -7.36
C ASN A 219 14.93 20.40 -8.35
N THR A 220 14.25 21.51 -8.02
CA THR A 220 14.45 22.75 -8.77
C THR A 220 15.85 23.27 -8.43
N ILE A 221 16.79 22.98 -9.32
CA ILE A 221 18.18 23.44 -9.29
C ILE A 221 18.18 24.91 -8.91
N SER A 222 18.93 25.27 -7.87
CA SER A 222 18.99 26.66 -7.43
C SER A 222 19.56 27.52 -8.55
N LEU A 223 19.18 28.80 -8.58
CA LEU A 223 19.65 29.73 -9.62
C LEU A 223 21.19 29.75 -9.68
N GLU A 224 21.83 29.60 -8.53
CA GLU A 224 23.28 29.59 -8.33
C GLU A 224 23.93 28.36 -8.99
N GLU A 225 23.38 27.17 -8.77
CA GLU A 225 23.91 25.93 -9.37
C GLU A 225 23.73 25.92 -10.89
N PHE A 226 22.62 26.48 -11.39
CA PHE A 226 22.43 26.71 -12.82
C PHE A 226 23.48 27.69 -13.39
N LEU A 227 23.72 28.81 -12.72
CA LEU A 227 24.71 29.82 -13.13
C LEU A 227 26.15 29.28 -13.10
N GLU A 228 26.51 28.44 -12.13
CA GLU A 228 27.82 27.80 -12.06
C GLU A 228 28.05 26.81 -13.21
N VAL A 229 27.04 26.00 -13.54
CA VAL A 229 27.08 25.08 -14.69
C VAL A 229 27.19 25.85 -16.01
N GLU A 230 26.44 26.93 -16.20
CA GLU A 230 26.54 27.76 -17.41
C GLU A 230 27.88 28.50 -17.49
N ARG A 231 28.40 29.01 -16.37
CA ARG A 231 29.71 29.66 -16.32
C ARG A 231 30.84 28.70 -16.72
N HIS A 232 30.78 27.44 -16.30
CA HIS A 232 31.77 26.43 -16.71
C HIS A 232 31.62 26.02 -18.20
N LYS A 233 30.42 26.15 -18.77
CA LYS A 233 30.18 25.90 -20.21
C LYS A 233 30.67 27.04 -21.09
N LEU A 234 30.80 28.26 -20.57
CA LEU A 234 31.38 29.39 -21.30
C LEU A 234 32.89 29.17 -21.45
N GLY A 235 33.34 29.01 -22.70
CA GLY A 235 34.75 28.84 -23.05
C GLY A 235 35.58 30.13 -22.87
N PRO A 236 36.90 30.07 -23.17
CA PRO A 236 37.84 31.18 -22.93
C PRO A 236 37.66 32.40 -23.85
N ASN A 237 36.86 32.29 -24.92
CA ASN A 237 36.59 33.39 -25.86
C ASN A 237 35.41 34.24 -25.38
N LEU A 238 35.63 35.09 -24.37
CA LEU A 238 34.63 36.02 -23.85
C LEU A 238 34.82 37.42 -24.45
N THR A 239 33.73 38.03 -24.93
CA THR A 239 33.73 39.44 -25.34
C THR A 239 33.66 40.34 -24.10
N PRO A 240 34.60 41.29 -23.92
CA PRO A 240 34.54 42.22 -22.81
C PRO A 240 33.31 43.12 -22.94
N VAL A 241 32.63 43.38 -21.81
CA VAL A 241 31.43 44.22 -21.78
C VAL A 241 31.84 45.69 -21.78
N THR A 242 32.03 46.25 -22.96
CA THR A 242 32.18 47.70 -23.19
C THR A 242 30.81 48.32 -23.52
N PRO A 243 30.64 49.65 -23.39
CA PRO A 243 29.38 50.31 -23.74
C PRO A 243 28.95 50.05 -25.20
N GLU A 244 29.92 49.94 -26.12
CA GLU A 244 29.67 49.64 -27.53
C GLU A 244 29.15 48.20 -27.73
N THR A 245 29.81 47.22 -27.11
CA THR A 245 29.36 45.81 -27.19
C THR A 245 28.01 45.60 -26.50
N PHE A 246 27.75 46.33 -25.41
CA PHE A 246 26.47 46.29 -24.69
C PHE A 246 25.33 46.89 -25.52
N ALA A 247 25.58 48.00 -26.23
CA ALA A 247 24.58 48.59 -27.12
C ALA A 247 24.19 47.64 -28.27
N ILE A 248 25.17 46.93 -28.84
CA ILE A 248 24.92 45.88 -29.85
C ILE A 248 24.09 44.74 -29.23
N TRP A 249 24.52 44.21 -28.07
CA TRP A 249 23.79 43.16 -27.36
C TRP A 249 22.35 43.55 -27.01
N LYS A 250 22.14 44.79 -26.53
CA LYS A 250 20.83 45.30 -26.15
C LYS A 250 19.90 45.39 -27.36
N LYS A 251 20.40 45.89 -28.50
CA LYS A 251 19.63 45.88 -29.77
C LYS A 251 19.28 44.44 -30.16
N THR A 252 20.25 43.54 -30.23
CA THR A 252 20.00 42.13 -30.58
C THR A 252 19.01 41.43 -29.63
N ARG A 253 19.03 41.76 -28.33
CA ARG A 253 18.06 41.22 -27.35
C ARG A 253 16.67 41.81 -27.51
N MET A 254 16.56 43.11 -27.78
CA MET A 254 15.28 43.75 -28.04
C MET A 254 14.67 43.24 -29.35
N ASP A 255 15.46 43.18 -30.43
CA ASP A 255 15.04 42.63 -31.72
C ASP A 255 14.60 41.17 -31.59
N LYS A 256 15.34 40.35 -30.81
CA LYS A 256 14.94 38.96 -30.54
C LYS A 256 13.62 38.87 -29.76
N LYS A 257 13.44 39.72 -28.74
CA LYS A 257 12.21 39.75 -27.94
C LYS A 257 11.01 40.20 -28.78
N GLU A 258 11.19 41.22 -29.61
CA GLU A 258 10.16 41.70 -30.53
C GLU A 258 9.82 40.64 -31.58
N ALA A 259 10.83 39.96 -32.15
CA ALA A 259 10.61 38.86 -33.08
C ALA A 259 9.86 37.67 -32.43
N GLU A 260 10.16 37.32 -31.18
CA GLU A 260 9.44 36.29 -30.42
C GLU A 260 7.99 36.72 -30.13
N GLN A 261 7.76 37.98 -29.78
CA GLN A 261 6.42 38.52 -29.55
C GLN A 261 5.61 38.60 -30.85
N GLU A 262 6.21 39.02 -31.95
CA GLU A 262 5.57 39.02 -33.27
C GLU A 262 5.27 37.59 -33.75
N ALA A 263 6.17 36.64 -33.52
CA ALA A 263 5.93 35.23 -33.84
C ALA A 263 4.77 34.66 -33.01
N LEU A 264 4.69 34.98 -31.72
CA LEU A 264 3.57 34.61 -30.87
C LEU A 264 2.26 35.29 -31.31
N LYS A 265 2.31 36.58 -31.68
CA LYS A 265 1.14 37.30 -32.22
C LYS A 265 0.65 36.69 -33.53
N LYS A 266 1.55 36.41 -34.48
CA LYS A 266 1.22 35.74 -35.75
C LYS A 266 0.68 34.32 -35.53
N ALA A 267 1.25 33.57 -34.58
CA ALA A 267 0.74 32.25 -34.23
C ALA A 267 -0.68 32.32 -33.64
N LYS A 268 -0.94 33.29 -32.76
CA LYS A 268 -2.29 33.56 -32.22
C LYS A 268 -3.26 34.01 -33.31
N GLU A 269 -2.84 34.88 -34.22
CA GLU A 269 -3.62 35.34 -35.36
C GLU A 269 -4.02 34.19 -36.29
N VAL A 270 -3.10 33.27 -36.58
CA VAL A 270 -3.41 32.05 -37.37
C VAL A 270 -4.37 31.12 -36.63
N GLN A 271 -4.22 30.93 -35.32
CA GLN A 271 -5.16 30.12 -34.53
C GLN A 271 -6.56 30.75 -34.49
N ASN A 272 -6.61 32.08 -34.40
CA ASN A 272 -7.85 32.83 -34.39
C ASN A 272 -8.53 32.87 -35.77
N ALA A 273 -7.78 33.03 -36.86
CA ALA A 273 -8.28 32.91 -38.22
C ALA A 273 -8.78 31.49 -38.55
N ALA A 274 -8.22 30.47 -37.89
CA ALA A 274 -8.69 29.08 -37.97
C ALA A 274 -9.91 28.79 -37.07
N GLY A 275 -10.50 29.80 -36.41
CA GLY A 275 -11.68 29.66 -35.56
C GLY A 275 -11.43 28.96 -34.22
N LYS A 276 -10.17 28.78 -33.81
CA LYS A 276 -9.79 28.17 -32.52
C LYS A 276 -9.55 29.24 -31.47
N ASN A 277 -10.62 29.97 -31.14
CA ASN A 277 -10.58 31.04 -30.12
C ASN A 277 -10.75 30.48 -28.69
N SER A 278 -10.99 29.17 -28.56
CA SER A 278 -11.13 28.48 -27.28
C SER A 278 -9.78 28.36 -26.59
N GLY A 279 -9.50 29.26 -25.64
CA GLY A 279 -8.27 29.26 -24.83
C GLY A 279 -7.57 30.61 -24.71
N MET A 280 -8.03 31.65 -25.42
CA MET A 280 -7.55 33.02 -25.22
C MET A 280 -8.26 33.66 -24.01
N SER A 281 -7.52 34.43 -23.21
CA SER A 281 -8.09 35.22 -22.12
C SER A 281 -9.04 36.28 -22.70
N GLY A 282 -10.12 36.63 -22.00
CA GLY A 282 -11.05 37.69 -22.45
C GLY A 282 -10.33 39.01 -22.79
N ARG A 283 -9.25 39.34 -22.09
CA ARG A 283 -8.38 40.50 -22.40
C ARG A 283 -7.63 40.35 -23.73
N ASP A 284 -7.18 39.14 -24.04
CA ASP A 284 -6.44 38.82 -25.28
C ASP A 284 -7.39 38.86 -26.49
N LEU A 285 -8.66 38.48 -26.31
CA LEU A 285 -9.72 38.63 -27.31
C LEU A 285 -10.03 40.11 -27.58
N PHE A 286 -10.20 40.91 -26.53
CA PHE A 286 -10.55 42.34 -26.63
C PHE A 286 -9.41 43.18 -27.24
N GLN A 287 -8.14 42.82 -26.98
CA GLN A 287 -6.99 43.47 -27.61
C GLN A 287 -6.76 43.06 -29.06
N TYR A 288 -7.26 41.89 -29.47
CA TYR A 288 -7.08 41.37 -30.82
C TYR A 288 -8.07 41.99 -31.81
N ASN A 289 -9.36 42.06 -31.45
CA ASN A 289 -10.33 42.82 -32.23
C ASN A 289 -11.40 43.45 -31.33
N PRO A 290 -11.26 44.74 -30.97
CA PRO A 290 -12.24 45.46 -30.16
C PRO A 290 -13.62 45.52 -30.82
N GLU A 291 -13.69 45.55 -32.15
CA GLU A 291 -14.96 45.63 -32.91
C GLU A 291 -15.80 44.35 -32.84
N TRP A 292 -15.22 43.22 -32.41
CA TRP A 292 -15.99 41.99 -32.15
C TRP A 292 -16.88 42.08 -30.90
N PHE A 293 -16.70 43.13 -30.10
CA PHE A 293 -17.42 43.38 -28.85
C PHE A 293 -18.19 44.70 -28.88
N GLU A 294 -18.23 45.38 -30.03
CA GLU A 294 -19.16 46.48 -30.24
C GLU A 294 -20.51 45.85 -30.63
N ASP A 295 -21.42 45.73 -29.66
CA ASP A 295 -22.78 45.27 -29.91
C ASP A 295 -23.52 46.32 -30.77
N GLU A 296 -23.92 45.97 -31.99
CA GLU A 296 -24.84 46.73 -32.84
C GLU A 296 -26.31 46.62 -32.34
N ASP A 297 -26.56 46.55 -31.03
CA ASP A 297 -27.92 46.56 -30.48
C ASP A 297 -28.32 47.98 -30.07
N ASP A 298 -29.02 48.65 -30.98
CA ASP A 298 -29.76 49.91 -30.78
C ASP A 298 -31.02 49.63 -29.93
N GLY A 299 -30.82 49.09 -28.73
CA GLY A 299 -31.86 48.46 -27.90
C GLY A 299 -31.72 48.75 -26.41
N ASP A 300 -32.32 49.86 -25.99
CA ASP A 300 -32.66 50.22 -24.59
C ASP A 300 -31.54 50.85 -23.71
N ALA A 301 -31.36 52.16 -23.89
CA ALA A 301 -30.54 53.04 -23.07
C ALA A 301 -31.12 53.31 -21.65
N THR A 302 -31.70 52.31 -20.98
CA THR A 302 -32.29 52.49 -19.64
C THR A 302 -31.66 51.68 -18.50
N ASP A 303 -30.64 50.84 -18.74
CA ASP A 303 -29.95 50.13 -17.65
C ASP A 303 -28.43 49.94 -17.85
N ASP A 304 -27.75 50.95 -18.41
CA ASP A 304 -26.28 50.98 -18.43
C ASP A 304 -25.76 51.28 -17.00
N TRP A 305 -25.43 50.23 -16.25
CA TRP A 305 -24.80 50.37 -14.93
C TRP A 305 -23.44 51.06 -15.12
N ASP A 306 -23.33 52.34 -14.70
CA ASP A 306 -22.10 53.13 -14.83
C ASP A 306 -20.95 52.53 -13.99
N LEU A 307 -20.29 51.54 -14.59
CA LEU A 307 -19.16 50.79 -14.07
C LEU A 307 -17.98 51.71 -13.72
N THR A 308 -17.84 52.85 -14.40
CA THR A 308 -16.82 53.87 -14.15
C THR A 308 -17.04 54.53 -12.80
N LYS A 309 -18.28 54.93 -12.53
CA LYS A 309 -18.69 55.51 -11.25
C LYS A 309 -18.58 54.49 -10.11
N TYR A 310 -18.99 53.24 -10.35
CA TYR A 310 -18.85 52.17 -9.37
C TYR A 310 -17.39 51.85 -9.06
N ARG A 311 -16.53 51.70 -10.08
CA ARG A 311 -15.08 51.46 -9.90
C ARG A 311 -14.43 52.59 -9.09
N LYS A 312 -14.74 53.85 -9.42
CA LYS A 312 -14.21 55.00 -8.70
C LYS A 312 -14.67 55.05 -7.24
N GLN A 313 -15.95 54.76 -6.98
CA GLN A 313 -16.46 54.67 -5.61
C GLN A 313 -15.78 53.56 -4.81
N LYS A 314 -15.55 52.39 -5.44
CA LYS A 314 -14.89 51.26 -4.80
C LYS A 314 -13.41 51.54 -4.53
N GLU A 315 -12.71 52.18 -5.47
CA GLU A 315 -11.32 52.61 -5.27
C GLU A 315 -11.19 53.65 -4.15
N GLU A 316 -12.12 54.60 -4.06
CA GLU A 316 -12.18 55.59 -2.97
C GLU A 316 -12.49 54.94 -1.62
N GLU A 317 -13.42 53.97 -1.59
CA GLU A 317 -13.74 53.19 -0.39
C GLU A 317 -12.54 52.35 0.08
N ASP A 318 -11.85 51.66 -0.83
CA ASP A 318 -10.65 50.87 -0.52
C ASP A 318 -9.49 51.75 -0.02
N LEU A 319 -9.29 52.92 -0.64
CA LEU A 319 -8.31 53.90 -0.18
C LEU A 319 -8.65 54.45 1.21
N ALA A 320 -9.93 54.72 1.48
CA ALA A 320 -10.38 55.17 2.78
C ALA A 320 -10.21 54.07 3.86
N GLU A 321 -10.49 52.81 3.53
CA GLU A 321 -10.24 51.68 4.42
C GLU A 321 -8.74 51.47 4.69
N GLU A 322 -7.89 51.60 3.67
CA GLU A 322 -6.44 51.52 3.83
C GLU A 322 -5.90 52.70 4.64
N GLU A 323 -6.38 53.92 4.41
CA GLU A 323 -6.03 55.10 5.19
C GLU A 323 -6.49 54.96 6.65
N LEU A 324 -7.71 54.47 6.90
CA LEU A 324 -8.18 54.14 8.25
C LEU A 324 -7.33 53.05 8.91
N ARG A 325 -6.92 52.03 8.16
CA ARG A 325 -6.01 51.00 8.66
C ARG A 325 -4.65 51.57 9.00
N ILE A 326 -4.09 52.44 8.16
CA ILE A 326 -2.80 53.12 8.37
C ILE A 326 -2.88 54.08 9.56
N THR A 327 -3.93 54.88 9.67
CA THR A 327 -4.14 55.80 10.80
C THR A 327 -4.34 55.05 12.11
N ASN A 328 -5.10 53.95 12.12
CA ASN A 328 -5.29 53.12 13.32
C ASN A 328 -3.97 52.43 13.74
N LEU A 329 -3.18 51.95 12.77
CA LEU A 329 -1.81 51.45 13.01
C LEU A 329 -0.88 52.55 13.54
N SER A 330 -1.00 53.79 13.04
CA SER A 330 -0.21 54.95 13.47
C SER A 330 -0.58 55.42 14.89
N LEU A 331 -1.85 55.33 15.29
CA LEU A 331 -2.32 55.66 16.64
C LEU A 331 -1.89 54.61 17.68
N GLN A 332 -1.83 53.34 17.29
CA GLN A 332 -1.43 52.26 18.19
C GLN A 332 0.10 52.20 18.44
N GLY A 333 0.91 52.81 17.56
CA GLY A 333 2.37 52.94 17.74
C GLY A 333 2.83 54.10 18.65
N GLY A 334 1.93 55.01 19.05
CA GLY A 334 2.27 56.20 19.84
C GLY A 334 2.06 56.08 21.36
N SER A 335 1.50 54.98 21.86
CA SER A 335 1.03 54.85 23.25
C SER A 335 2.01 54.11 24.20
N LEU A 336 3.31 54.04 23.88
CA LEU A 336 4.30 53.31 24.69
C LEU A 336 5.58 54.11 25.04
N GLN A 337 5.51 55.42 25.22
CA GLN A 337 6.61 56.16 25.86
C GLN A 337 6.09 57.32 26.71
N GLY A 338 5.75 57.04 27.96
CA GLY A 338 5.28 58.08 28.87
C GLY A 338 4.90 57.62 30.26
N ASN A 339 5.65 56.69 30.86
CA ASN A 339 5.63 56.50 32.32
C ASN A 339 6.94 55.85 32.76
N ALA A 340 7.86 56.68 33.25
CA ALA A 340 9.00 56.24 34.03
C ALA A 340 9.03 57.10 35.30
N GLU A 341 8.49 56.53 36.36
CA GLU A 341 8.58 57.00 37.74
C GLU A 341 10.07 57.08 38.15
N GLY A 342 10.53 58.29 38.50
CA GLY A 342 11.81 58.51 39.15
C GLY A 342 11.62 58.71 40.65
N SER A 343 11.70 57.62 41.41
CA SER A 343 11.74 57.61 42.88
C SER A 343 13.11 57.13 43.35
N GLY A 344 13.81 57.93 44.17
CA GLY A 344 14.83 57.40 45.10
C GLY A 344 16.10 58.24 45.32
N GLY A 345 16.12 59.02 46.41
CA GLY A 345 17.28 59.30 47.29
C GLY A 345 18.20 60.47 46.89
N GLY A 346 18.67 61.37 47.78
CA GLY A 346 18.56 61.49 49.23
C GLY A 346 19.53 62.55 49.77
N GLN A 347 19.14 63.13 50.92
CA GLN A 347 19.93 63.76 52.00
C GLN A 347 20.69 65.07 51.76
N GLY A 348 20.17 66.11 52.43
CA GLY A 348 20.97 67.20 52.97
C GLY A 348 20.86 67.19 54.51
N PHE A 349 22.00 67.56 55.12
CA PHE A 349 22.32 67.82 56.53
C PHE A 349 22.48 66.65 57.50
#